data_AF-A0A0F4YIR9-F1
#
_entry.id   AF-A0A0F4YIR9-F1
#
_cell.length_a   1.000
_cell.length_b   1.000
_cell.length_c   1.000
_cell.angle_alpha   90.00
_cell.angle_beta   90.00
_cell.angle_gamma   90.00
#
_symmetry.space_group_name_H-M   'P 1'
#
loop_
_entity.id
_entity.type
_entity.pdbx_description
1 polymer ?
#
loop_
_entity_poly.entity_id
_entity_poly.type
_entity_poly.pdbx_seq_one_letter_code
_entity_poly.pdbx_strand_id
1 'polypeptide(L)'
;MGIRYSQIQSTEKSTYVSDQWASGPTWRPTSLSPIVLILVISFTITLMVILAVLQSKSTRDGGILFAESIDDLPAGYIFLENYLPTIIAVLFTTVWNWIDLDVKRLEPWYRLSQESGAVGGDSVLLDYPAEFLAFVPLQSLKRKQWTVFCTALILVILSWVVTPLQSGIFTVRTIQKSETLPMLSSPGLVSLEEQASTLTMNFVNEGYDVAWLNMNMPPFTTRSYALAPFLPSYDRQVIGTNRTFTGNTVLYQTDLDCQLADSVTRSTKGINSTLLTFDDGHGCVARNLLEYYFTTRAGYNGYYIGYYGDGSLDSDAYADSTPSLQAAGCNASSLHEFIAIWDRDPSLVAMFCWTKYYTQDVEATISLPDNTVQTVRPISERRELSEQTFNYTRFEQIIVTQSMPQQSQGPSNASSPQTPIPEQYDISDLAVIEQTSRLQALNTTSFSMLTPFALGLSGLSPQDLLIPSNLQSAFQDAHRVLFALAMHSIMKDPVAVGPNVTGVFEA
;
A
#
# COMPACT_ATOMS: atom_id res chain seq x y z
N MET A 1 2.57 -45.88 119.59
CA MET A 1 1.58 -46.97 119.41
C MET A 1 0.27 -46.33 118.94
N GLY A 2 -0.10 -46.54 117.66
CA GLY A 2 -1.44 -46.28 117.09
C GLY A 2 -1.93 -44.84 116.94
N ILE A 3 -1.52 -44.15 115.87
CA ILE A 3 -2.14 -42.90 115.41
C ILE A 3 -3.39 -43.25 114.58
N ARG A 4 -4.57 -42.71 114.93
CA ARG A 4 -5.79 -42.76 114.11
C ARG A 4 -5.93 -41.46 113.32
N TYR A 5 -6.13 -41.56 112.01
CA TYR A 5 -6.61 -40.46 111.17
C TYR A 5 -7.93 -40.83 110.52
N SER A 6 -8.87 -39.88 110.57
CA SER A 6 -10.22 -39.93 110.02
C SER A 6 -10.21 -39.74 108.50
N GLN A 7 -10.94 -40.61 107.81
CA GLN A 7 -11.31 -40.46 106.40
C GLN A 7 -12.30 -39.28 106.27
N ILE A 8 -11.95 -38.28 105.46
CA ILE A 8 -12.90 -37.28 104.97
C ILE A 8 -13.30 -37.73 103.56
N GLN A 9 -14.57 -38.15 103.42
CA GLN A 9 -15.21 -38.39 102.13
C GLN A 9 -15.47 -37.03 101.46
N SER A 10 -14.93 -36.80 100.26
CA SER A 10 -15.48 -35.82 99.32
C SER A 10 -16.41 -36.55 98.35
N THR A 11 -17.70 -36.41 98.55
CA THR A 11 -18.73 -36.79 97.57
C THR A 11 -18.66 -35.82 96.39
N GLU A 12 -18.04 -36.22 95.29
CA GLU A 12 -18.19 -35.51 94.02
C GLU A 12 -19.52 -35.96 93.37
N LYS A 13 -20.53 -35.10 93.47
CA LYS A 13 -21.81 -35.27 92.78
C LYS A 13 -21.57 -35.15 91.28
N SER A 14 -21.76 -36.25 90.56
CA SER A 14 -22.10 -36.25 89.14
C SER A 14 -23.30 -35.31 88.94
N THR A 15 -23.01 -34.12 88.43
CA THR A 15 -24.03 -33.17 88.00
C THR A 15 -24.15 -33.38 86.50
N TYR A 16 -25.16 -34.15 86.09
CA TYR A 16 -25.61 -34.20 84.71
C TYR A 16 -26.10 -32.80 84.35
N VAL A 17 -25.25 -32.02 83.69
CA VAL A 17 -25.67 -30.78 83.05
C VAL A 17 -26.52 -31.19 81.86
N SER A 18 -27.82 -30.97 81.98
CA SER A 18 -28.80 -31.16 80.92
C SER A 18 -28.41 -30.36 79.67
N ASP A 19 -28.39 -31.03 78.52
CA ASP A 19 -28.25 -30.47 77.16
C ASP A 19 -29.40 -29.50 76.84
N GLN A 20 -29.31 -28.26 77.33
CA GLN A 20 -30.30 -27.21 77.10
C GLN A 20 -29.75 -26.03 76.27
N TRP A 21 -28.63 -26.21 75.56
CA TRP A 21 -27.98 -25.16 74.76
C TRP A 21 -28.19 -25.28 73.24
N ALA A 22 -28.95 -26.25 72.74
CA ALA A 22 -29.03 -26.55 71.31
C ALA A 22 -30.28 -25.97 70.62
N SER A 23 -30.43 -24.64 70.57
CA SER A 23 -31.24 -23.98 69.51
C SER A 23 -31.05 -22.46 69.46
N GLY A 24 -29.80 -21.98 69.56
CA GLY A 24 -29.45 -20.62 69.14
C GLY A 24 -29.06 -20.60 67.66
N PRO A 25 -29.32 -19.52 66.90
CA PRO A 25 -28.80 -19.39 65.54
C PRO A 25 -27.27 -19.53 65.57
N THR A 26 -26.74 -20.46 64.78
CA THR A 26 -25.29 -20.72 64.68
C THR A 26 -24.60 -19.44 64.23
N TRP A 27 -23.75 -18.85 65.10
CA TRP A 27 -23.03 -17.64 64.77
C TRP A 27 -22.08 -17.90 63.59
N ARG A 28 -22.16 -17.06 62.55
CA ARG A 28 -21.28 -17.08 61.37
C ARG A 28 -20.79 -15.66 61.12
N PRO A 29 -19.51 -15.45 60.77
CA PRO A 29 -19.03 -14.13 60.39
C PRO A 29 -19.71 -13.68 59.10
N THR A 30 -19.76 -12.37 58.91
CA THR A 30 -20.47 -11.73 57.78
C THR A 30 -19.90 -12.15 56.42
N SER A 31 -18.59 -12.42 56.33
CA SER A 31 -17.89 -12.95 55.15
C SER A 31 -18.40 -14.32 54.70
N LEU A 32 -18.79 -15.17 55.65
CA LEU A 32 -19.34 -16.51 55.41
C LEU A 32 -20.87 -16.55 55.42
N SER A 33 -21.50 -15.38 55.41
CA SER A 33 -22.94 -15.31 55.22
C SER A 33 -23.30 -15.79 53.80
N PRO A 34 -24.42 -16.52 53.64
CA PRO A 34 -24.84 -17.02 52.33
C PRO A 34 -25.07 -15.88 51.32
N ILE A 35 -25.46 -14.69 51.81
CA ILE A 35 -25.68 -13.51 50.97
C ILE A 35 -24.37 -13.06 50.32
N VAL A 36 -23.30 -12.89 51.11
CA VAL A 36 -22.00 -12.46 50.58
C VAL A 36 -21.44 -13.48 49.59
N LEU A 37 -21.54 -14.78 49.89
CA LEU A 37 -21.09 -15.83 48.99
C LEU A 37 -21.88 -15.86 47.67
N ILE A 38 -23.21 -15.71 47.73
CA ILE A 38 -24.05 -15.60 46.52
C ILE A 38 -23.67 -14.38 45.70
N LEU A 39 -23.41 -13.23 46.33
CA LEU A 39 -22.97 -12.02 45.62
C LEU A 39 -21.64 -12.24 44.92
N VAL A 40 -20.64 -12.82 45.60
CA VAL A 40 -19.32 -13.09 45.02
C VAL A 40 -19.43 -14.08 43.86
N ILE A 41 -20.22 -15.16 44.00
CA ILE A 41 -20.45 -16.13 42.92
C ILE A 41 -21.20 -15.48 41.75
N SER A 42 -22.21 -14.64 42.02
CA SER A 42 -22.94 -13.93 40.97
C SER A 42 -22.03 -12.98 40.19
N PHE A 43 -21.11 -12.31 40.89
CA PHE A 43 -20.12 -11.42 40.28
C PHE A 43 -19.14 -12.18 39.39
N THR A 44 -18.63 -13.34 39.82
CA THR A 44 -17.72 -14.15 38.99
C THR A 44 -18.39 -14.70 37.74
N ILE A 45 -19.64 -15.19 37.85
CA ILE A 45 -20.42 -15.65 36.70
C ILE A 45 -20.66 -14.49 35.74
N THR A 46 -21.01 -13.31 36.25
CA THR A 46 -21.24 -12.13 35.43
C THR A 46 -19.99 -11.71 34.67
N LEU A 47 -18.83 -11.65 35.34
CA LEU A 47 -17.55 -11.34 34.68
C LEU A 47 -17.21 -12.37 33.59
N MET A 48 -17.41 -13.66 33.88
CA MET A 48 -17.16 -14.75 32.93
C MET A 48 -18.04 -14.62 31.68
N VAL A 49 -19.33 -14.33 31.84
CA VAL A 49 -20.26 -14.13 30.73
C VAL A 49 -19.87 -12.89 29.90
N ILE A 50 -19.52 -11.78 30.56
CA ILE A 50 -19.09 -10.55 29.87
C ILE A 50 -17.84 -10.83 29.03
N LEU A 51 -16.82 -11.46 29.61
CA LEU A 51 -15.59 -11.78 28.89
C LEU A 51 -15.83 -12.73 27.71
N ALA A 52 -16.68 -13.75 27.88
CA ALA A 52 -17.03 -14.67 26.80
C ALA A 52 -17.77 -13.97 25.64
N VAL A 53 -18.69 -13.04 25.95
CA VAL A 53 -19.40 -12.25 24.95
C VAL A 53 -18.44 -11.31 24.22
N LEU A 54 -17.56 -10.61 24.95
CA LEU A 54 -16.56 -9.72 24.37
C LEU A 54 -15.58 -10.48 23.47
N GLN A 55 -15.13 -11.66 23.88
CA GLN A 55 -14.25 -12.50 23.08
C GLN A 55 -14.94 -13.02 21.81
N SER A 56 -16.20 -13.44 21.92
CA SER A 56 -17.01 -13.85 20.76
C SER A 56 -17.18 -12.71 19.76
N LYS A 57 -17.50 -11.51 20.26
CA LYS A 57 -17.63 -10.30 19.43
C LYS A 57 -16.30 -9.91 18.78
N SER A 58 -15.21 -9.90 19.55
CA SER A 58 -13.86 -9.60 19.05
C SER A 58 -13.44 -10.57 17.93
N THR A 59 -13.76 -11.85 18.08
CA THR A 59 -13.42 -12.87 17.05
C THR A 59 -14.29 -12.71 15.78
N ARG A 60 -15.54 -12.27 15.92
CA ARG A 60 -16.45 -12.04 14.78
C ARG A 60 -16.12 -10.76 14.01
N ASP A 61 -15.86 -9.69 14.74
CA ASP A 61 -15.73 -8.35 14.16
C ASP A 61 -14.26 -7.95 13.93
N GLY A 62 -13.29 -8.78 14.35
CA GLY A 62 -11.84 -8.48 14.28
C GLY A 62 -11.34 -7.56 15.40
N GLY A 63 -12.24 -7.10 16.28
CA GLY A 63 -11.96 -6.23 17.40
C GLY A 63 -13.25 -5.80 18.11
N ILE A 64 -13.12 -5.12 19.25
CA ILE A 64 -14.26 -4.61 20.03
C ILE A 64 -14.47 -3.12 19.79
N LEU A 65 -13.37 -2.40 19.55
CA LEU A 65 -13.29 -0.99 19.25
C LEU A 65 -12.35 -0.82 18.06
N PHE A 66 -12.69 0.08 17.15
CA PHE A 66 -11.89 0.40 15.98
C PHE A 66 -11.58 1.89 16.01
N ALA A 67 -10.31 2.23 15.80
CA ALA A 67 -9.85 3.59 15.65
C ALA A 67 -8.78 3.62 14.56
N GLU A 68 -8.73 4.74 13.84
CA GLU A 68 -7.81 4.95 12.72
C GLU A 68 -6.35 5.13 13.19
N SER A 69 -6.15 5.72 14.37
CA SER A 69 -4.88 5.83 15.06
C SER A 69 -5.08 5.70 16.57
N ILE A 70 -4.07 5.18 17.28
CA ILE A 70 -4.06 5.08 18.75
C ILE A 70 -4.15 6.48 19.41
N ASP A 71 -3.62 7.50 18.73
CA ASP A 71 -3.57 8.88 19.21
C ASP A 71 -4.92 9.61 19.11
N ASP A 72 -5.84 9.10 18.28
CA ASP A 72 -7.17 9.69 18.10
C ASP A 72 -8.21 9.14 19.08
N LEU A 73 -7.87 8.14 19.90
CA LEU A 73 -8.78 7.66 20.93
C LEU A 73 -8.91 8.71 22.05
N PRO A 74 -10.15 9.04 22.48
CA PRO A 74 -10.36 9.86 23.67
C PRO A 74 -9.63 9.24 24.87
N ALA A 75 -8.92 10.06 25.64
CA ALA A 75 -8.11 9.62 26.79
C ALA A 75 -8.88 8.71 27.78
N GLY A 76 -10.21 8.86 27.85
CA GLY A 76 -11.08 7.98 28.64
C GLY A 76 -11.01 6.50 28.22
N TYR A 77 -10.96 6.19 26.92
CA TYR A 77 -10.88 4.81 26.43
C TYR A 77 -9.53 4.18 26.73
N ILE A 78 -8.44 4.93 26.55
CA ILE A 78 -7.08 4.50 26.91
C ILE A 78 -7.01 4.22 28.42
N PHE A 79 -7.63 5.07 29.24
CA PHE A 79 -7.70 4.84 30.69
C PHE A 79 -8.51 3.58 31.03
N LEU A 80 -9.67 3.39 30.41
CA LEU A 80 -10.52 2.22 30.61
C LEU A 80 -9.80 0.92 30.21
N GLU A 81 -9.11 0.90 29.08
CA GLU A 81 -8.36 -0.28 28.63
C GLU A 81 -7.24 -0.66 29.61
N ASN A 82 -6.43 0.32 30.03
CA ASN A 82 -5.22 0.07 30.82
C ASN A 82 -5.52 -0.19 32.31
N TYR A 83 -6.52 0.48 32.89
CA TYR A 83 -6.74 0.48 34.34
C TYR A 83 -7.99 -0.28 34.79
N LEU A 84 -9.02 -0.43 33.94
CA LEU A 84 -10.27 -1.09 34.36
C LEU A 84 -10.07 -2.56 34.78
N PRO A 85 -9.35 -3.42 34.02
CA PRO A 85 -9.08 -4.79 34.44
C PRO A 85 -8.38 -4.83 35.80
N THR A 86 -7.37 -3.96 35.95
CA THR A 86 -6.56 -3.77 37.17
C THR A 86 -7.40 -3.44 38.39
N ILE A 87 -8.28 -2.46 38.28
CA ILE A 87 -9.17 -2.06 39.37
C ILE A 87 -10.09 -3.21 39.76
N ILE A 88 -10.69 -3.90 38.78
CA ILE A 88 -11.63 -5.00 39.03
C ILE A 88 -10.93 -6.17 39.71
N ALA A 89 -9.77 -6.62 39.23
CA ALA A 89 -9.10 -7.77 39.83
C ALA A 89 -8.55 -7.47 41.22
N VAL A 90 -8.06 -6.26 41.48
CA VAL A 90 -7.60 -5.86 42.82
C VAL A 90 -8.77 -5.88 43.81
N LEU A 91 -9.89 -5.22 43.48
CA LEU A 91 -11.08 -5.22 44.33
C LEU A 91 -11.60 -6.64 44.58
N PHE A 92 -11.65 -7.46 43.54
CA PHE A 92 -12.09 -8.85 43.65
C PHE A 92 -11.15 -9.69 44.53
N THR A 93 -9.83 -9.53 44.36
CA THR A 93 -8.82 -10.22 45.19
C THR A 93 -8.88 -9.76 46.64
N THR A 94 -9.13 -8.48 46.91
CA THR A 94 -9.33 -7.96 48.27
C THR A 94 -10.52 -8.60 48.97
N VAL A 95 -11.66 -8.73 48.28
CA VAL A 95 -12.86 -9.41 48.83
C VAL A 95 -12.56 -10.88 49.11
N TRP A 96 -11.85 -11.57 48.22
CA TRP A 96 -11.52 -12.98 48.42
C TRP A 96 -10.51 -13.19 49.56
N ASN A 97 -9.56 -12.27 49.73
CA ASN A 97 -8.62 -12.27 50.85
C ASN A 97 -9.35 -12.15 52.19
N TRP A 98 -10.40 -11.33 52.27
CA TRP A 98 -11.22 -11.22 53.47
C TRP A 98 -11.93 -12.55 53.81
N ILE A 99 -12.51 -13.22 52.83
CA ILE A 99 -13.15 -14.54 53.00
C ILE A 99 -12.13 -15.59 53.46
N ASP A 100 -10.96 -15.64 52.83
CA ASP A 100 -9.92 -16.63 53.15
C ASP A 100 -9.36 -16.45 54.56
N LEU A 101 -9.11 -15.21 55.00
CA LEU A 101 -8.66 -14.92 56.36
C LEU A 101 -9.68 -15.36 57.42
N ASP A 102 -10.97 -15.11 57.19
CA ASP A 102 -12.02 -15.53 58.12
C ASP A 102 -12.18 -17.06 58.17
N VAL A 103 -12.04 -17.77 57.03
CA VAL A 103 -12.02 -19.24 57.00
C VAL A 103 -10.85 -19.79 57.79
N LYS A 104 -9.64 -19.27 57.59
CA LYS A 104 -8.43 -19.70 58.31
C LYS A 104 -8.54 -19.45 59.82
N ARG A 105 -9.16 -18.33 60.21
CA ARG A 105 -9.37 -17.98 61.62
C ARG A 105 -10.38 -18.89 62.33
N LEU A 106 -11.37 -19.39 61.59
CA LEU A 106 -12.43 -20.23 62.14
C LEU A 106 -12.12 -21.73 62.12
N GLU A 107 -11.23 -22.20 61.25
CA GLU A 107 -10.88 -23.62 61.15
C GLU A 107 -10.49 -24.27 62.49
N PRO A 108 -9.66 -23.66 63.36
CA PRO A 108 -9.33 -24.24 64.68
C PRO A 108 -10.55 -24.51 65.55
N TRP A 109 -11.50 -23.58 65.56
CA TRP A 109 -12.70 -23.65 66.38
C TRP A 109 -13.71 -24.66 65.81
N TYR A 110 -13.83 -24.71 64.48
CA TYR A 110 -14.66 -25.69 63.80
C TYR A 110 -14.18 -27.12 64.08
N ARG A 111 -12.87 -27.34 64.20
CA ARG A 111 -12.30 -28.64 64.55
C ARG A 111 -12.53 -29.03 66.00
N LEU A 112 -12.42 -28.07 66.93
CA LEU A 112 -12.73 -28.31 68.35
C LEU A 112 -14.22 -28.58 68.61
N SER A 113 -15.12 -28.08 67.76
CA SER A 113 -16.56 -28.32 67.90
C SER A 113 -17.04 -29.65 67.31
N GLN A 114 -16.15 -30.48 66.74
CA GLN A 114 -16.52 -31.81 66.24
C GLN A 114 -16.67 -32.80 67.40
N GLU A 115 -17.61 -33.75 67.29
CA GLU A 115 -17.94 -34.73 68.34
C GLU A 115 -16.73 -35.59 68.79
N SER A 116 -15.72 -35.76 67.94
CA SER A 116 -14.49 -36.49 68.23
C SER A 116 -13.39 -35.67 68.91
N GLY A 117 -13.57 -34.36 69.06
CA GLY A 117 -12.49 -33.43 69.39
C GLY A 117 -11.41 -33.35 68.30
N ALA A 118 -10.37 -32.55 68.54
CA ALA A 118 -9.25 -32.36 67.61
C ALA A 118 -7.90 -32.41 68.33
N VAL A 119 -6.88 -32.93 67.63
CA VAL A 119 -5.49 -32.91 68.10
C VAL A 119 -4.99 -31.47 68.15
N GLY A 120 -4.20 -31.10 69.17
CA GLY A 120 -3.70 -29.73 69.36
C GLY A 120 -2.95 -29.19 68.12
N GLY A 121 -2.22 -30.05 67.43
CA GLY A 121 -1.51 -29.73 66.18
C GLY A 121 -2.43 -29.34 65.02
N ASP A 122 -3.67 -29.81 65.00
CA ASP A 122 -4.68 -29.53 63.95
C ASP A 122 -5.76 -28.54 64.40
N SER A 123 -5.60 -27.96 65.59
CA SER A 123 -6.54 -27.00 66.18
C SER A 123 -5.81 -25.78 66.75
N VAL A 124 -5.45 -25.77 68.03
CA VAL A 124 -4.93 -24.58 68.73
C VAL A 124 -3.53 -24.18 68.28
N LEU A 125 -2.71 -25.13 67.82
CA LEU A 125 -1.36 -24.87 67.32
C LEU A 125 -1.33 -24.59 65.80
N LEU A 126 -2.49 -24.44 65.16
CA LEU A 126 -2.61 -24.21 63.72
C LEU A 126 -2.43 -22.72 63.42
N ASP A 127 -1.43 -22.36 62.61
CA ASP A 127 -1.13 -20.97 62.26
C ASP A 127 -1.09 -20.72 60.75
N TYR A 128 -2.22 -20.95 60.07
CA TYR A 128 -2.36 -20.62 58.66
C TYR A 128 -2.25 -19.14 58.30
N PRO A 129 -2.68 -18.18 59.15
CA PRO A 129 -2.53 -16.75 58.83
C PRO A 129 -1.08 -16.28 58.78
N ALA A 130 -0.17 -16.87 59.57
CA ALA A 130 1.25 -16.52 59.56
C ALA A 130 2.07 -17.29 58.52
N GLU A 131 1.51 -18.34 57.92
CA GLU A 131 2.18 -19.14 56.89
C GLU A 131 2.21 -18.43 55.52
N PHE A 132 3.25 -18.73 54.75
CA PHE A 132 3.37 -18.24 53.38
C PHE A 132 2.19 -18.74 52.52
N LEU A 133 1.53 -17.82 51.81
CA LEU A 133 0.29 -18.03 51.07
C LEU A 133 0.29 -19.29 50.18
N ALA A 134 1.42 -19.61 49.53
CA ALA A 134 1.53 -20.75 48.62
C ALA A 134 1.65 -22.11 49.32
N PHE A 135 2.10 -22.14 50.57
CA PHE A 135 2.24 -23.38 51.33
C PHE A 135 0.94 -23.79 52.02
N VAL A 136 0.05 -22.83 52.30
CA VAL A 136 -1.22 -23.10 52.98
C VAL A 136 -2.11 -24.11 52.23
N PRO A 137 -2.27 -24.08 50.90
CA PRO A 137 -2.99 -25.13 50.17
C PRO A 137 -2.35 -26.52 50.33
N LEU A 138 -1.02 -26.62 50.28
CA LEU A 138 -0.31 -27.90 50.41
C LEU A 138 -0.45 -28.48 51.82
N GLN A 139 -0.40 -27.62 52.84
CA GLN A 139 -0.55 -28.02 54.25
C GLN A 139 -1.99 -28.41 54.59
N SER A 140 -2.97 -27.61 54.17
CA SER A 140 -4.39 -27.89 54.39
C SER A 140 -4.87 -29.15 53.67
N LEU A 141 -4.33 -29.43 52.47
CA LEU A 141 -4.59 -30.69 51.76
C LEU A 141 -4.06 -31.90 52.54
N LYS A 142 -2.81 -31.83 53.05
CA LYS A 142 -2.22 -32.90 53.87
C LYS A 142 -3.01 -33.16 55.15
N ARG A 143 -3.57 -32.11 55.75
CA ARG A 143 -4.40 -32.17 56.98
C ARG A 143 -5.89 -32.44 56.70
N LYS A 144 -6.28 -32.68 55.43
CA LYS A 144 -7.67 -32.95 55.00
C LYS A 144 -8.67 -31.84 55.41
N GLN A 145 -8.23 -30.58 55.34
CA GLN A 145 -9.03 -29.40 55.64
C GLN A 145 -9.50 -28.75 54.32
N TRP A 146 -10.55 -29.32 53.74
CA TRP A 146 -11.02 -28.99 52.39
C TRP A 146 -11.47 -27.54 52.22
N THR A 147 -12.10 -26.94 53.22
CA THR A 147 -12.57 -25.55 53.15
C THR A 147 -11.40 -24.56 53.05
N VAL A 148 -10.41 -24.70 53.94
CA VAL A 148 -9.17 -23.91 53.93
C VAL A 148 -8.39 -24.14 52.65
N PHE A 149 -8.34 -25.39 52.17
CA PHE A 149 -7.70 -25.73 50.91
C PHE A 149 -8.31 -24.96 49.72
N CYS A 150 -9.64 -24.99 49.58
CA CYS A 150 -10.33 -24.32 48.48
C CYS A 150 -10.15 -22.81 48.51
N THR A 151 -10.32 -22.15 49.67
CA THR A 151 -10.17 -20.68 49.76
C THR A 151 -8.74 -20.23 49.53
N ALA A 152 -7.77 -20.96 50.09
CA ALA A 152 -6.35 -20.66 49.93
C ALA A 152 -5.88 -20.90 48.49
N LEU A 153 -6.37 -21.97 47.84
CA LEU A 153 -6.07 -22.25 46.44
C LEU A 153 -6.61 -21.14 45.52
N ILE A 154 -7.87 -20.72 45.73
CA ILE A 154 -8.45 -19.63 44.94
C ILE A 154 -7.68 -18.32 45.18
N LEU A 155 -7.29 -18.02 46.43
CA LEU A 155 -6.50 -16.82 46.72
C LEU A 155 -5.12 -16.84 46.05
N VAL A 156 -4.46 -18.00 45.99
CA VAL A 156 -3.20 -18.18 45.22
C VAL A 156 -3.44 -17.93 43.74
N ILE A 157 -4.48 -18.52 43.14
CA ILE A 157 -4.82 -18.31 41.72
C ILE A 157 -5.10 -16.83 41.45
N LEU A 158 -5.87 -16.14 42.30
CA LEU A 158 -6.16 -14.72 42.12
C LEU A 158 -4.91 -13.85 42.23
N SER A 159 -4.05 -14.14 43.20
CA SER A 159 -2.86 -13.33 43.47
C SER A 159 -1.75 -13.55 42.44
N TRP A 160 -1.57 -14.78 41.95
CA TRP A 160 -0.42 -15.15 41.10
C TRP A 160 -0.76 -15.34 39.64
N VAL A 161 -2.03 -15.60 39.31
CA VAL A 161 -2.47 -15.81 37.92
C VAL A 161 -3.30 -14.63 37.47
N VAL A 162 -4.43 -14.36 38.12
CA VAL A 162 -5.38 -13.35 37.64
C VAL A 162 -4.81 -11.93 37.74
N THR A 163 -4.24 -11.55 38.89
CA THR A 163 -3.72 -10.19 39.10
C THR A 163 -2.54 -9.87 38.17
N PRO A 164 -1.58 -10.78 37.91
CA PRO A 164 -0.51 -10.50 36.95
C PRO A 164 -0.96 -10.57 35.48
N LEU A 165 -1.88 -11.46 35.10
CA LEU A 165 -2.29 -11.67 33.70
C LEU A 165 -3.37 -10.70 33.21
N GLN A 166 -4.00 -9.93 34.10
CA GLN A 166 -5.10 -9.05 33.74
C GLN A 166 -4.75 -7.99 32.68
N SER A 167 -3.49 -7.58 32.58
CA SER A 167 -3.04 -6.59 31.58
C SER A 167 -3.10 -7.13 30.15
N GLY A 168 -3.17 -8.45 29.96
CA GLY A 168 -3.32 -9.09 28.66
C GLY A 168 -4.77 -9.32 28.21
N ILE A 169 -5.77 -8.95 29.02
CA ILE A 169 -7.19 -9.17 28.68
C ILE A 169 -7.60 -8.31 27.49
N PHE A 170 -7.11 -7.07 27.42
CA PHE A 170 -7.29 -6.17 26.29
C PHE A 170 -5.92 -5.97 25.62
N THR A 171 -5.86 -6.26 24.32
CA THR A 171 -4.66 -6.08 23.51
C THR A 171 -5.03 -5.29 22.27
N VAL A 172 -4.29 -4.21 22.03
CA VAL A 172 -4.36 -3.47 20.77
C VAL A 172 -3.63 -4.25 19.69
N ARG A 173 -4.28 -4.44 18.55
CA ARG A 173 -3.68 -5.00 17.33
C ARG A 173 -4.09 -4.16 16.14
N THR A 174 -3.18 -4.03 15.19
CA THR A 174 -3.50 -3.47 13.88
C THR A 174 -4.20 -4.55 13.04
N ILE A 175 -5.33 -4.19 12.44
CA ILE A 175 -6.08 -5.03 11.52
C ILE A 175 -6.28 -4.26 10.23
N GLN A 176 -6.30 -4.96 9.09
CA GLN A 176 -6.69 -4.35 7.83
C GLN A 176 -8.20 -4.31 7.76
N LYS A 177 -8.76 -3.11 7.59
CA LYS A 177 -10.20 -2.95 7.43
C LYS A 177 -10.51 -2.30 6.09
N SER A 178 -11.41 -2.93 5.35
CA SER A 178 -11.96 -2.40 4.12
C SER A 178 -13.21 -1.57 4.39
N GLU A 179 -13.25 -0.34 3.90
CA GLU A 179 -14.42 0.53 3.93
C GLU A 179 -14.81 0.95 2.51
N THR A 180 -16.11 0.99 2.22
CA THR A 180 -16.62 1.47 0.94
C THR A 180 -16.85 2.96 1.00
N LEU A 181 -16.06 3.73 0.26
CA LEU A 181 -16.13 5.19 0.26
C LEU A 181 -16.51 5.74 -1.12
N PRO A 182 -17.21 6.89 -1.19
CA PRO A 182 -17.41 7.60 -2.44
C PRO A 182 -16.07 8.12 -2.98
N MET A 183 -15.85 7.94 -4.28
CA MET A 183 -14.65 8.37 -4.99
C MET A 183 -14.97 9.56 -5.91
N LEU A 184 -14.03 10.49 -5.99
CA LEU A 184 -13.89 11.46 -7.07
C LEU A 184 -13.23 10.76 -8.24
N SER A 185 -13.73 10.99 -9.45
CA SER A 185 -13.16 10.41 -10.67
C SER A 185 -12.87 11.51 -11.67
N SER A 186 -11.78 11.38 -12.42
CA SER A 186 -11.51 12.26 -13.55
C SER A 186 -12.65 12.18 -14.57
N PRO A 187 -13.18 13.33 -15.04
CA PRO A 187 -14.19 13.36 -16.10
C PRO A 187 -13.62 13.03 -17.49
N GLY A 188 -12.33 12.69 -17.60
CA GLY A 188 -11.67 12.32 -18.84
C GLY A 188 -10.58 13.32 -19.25
N LEU A 189 -10.24 13.34 -20.54
CA LEU A 189 -9.22 14.22 -21.09
C LEU A 189 -9.75 15.66 -21.28
N VAL A 190 -8.84 16.63 -21.28
CA VAL A 190 -9.12 18.00 -21.74
C VAL A 190 -9.53 18.02 -23.22
N SER A 191 -10.20 19.10 -23.64
CA SER A 191 -10.69 19.20 -25.03
C SER A 191 -9.53 19.20 -26.04
N LEU A 192 -9.76 18.80 -27.30
CA LEU A 192 -8.69 18.78 -28.32
C LEU A 192 -8.03 20.16 -28.54
N GLU A 193 -8.79 21.25 -28.36
CA GLU A 193 -8.27 22.61 -28.45
C GLU A 193 -7.33 22.93 -27.27
N GLU A 194 -7.73 22.56 -26.06
CA GLU A 194 -6.93 22.73 -24.85
C GLU A 194 -5.69 21.83 -24.85
N GLN A 195 -5.80 20.59 -25.37
CA GLN A 195 -4.67 19.68 -25.57
C GLN A 195 -3.57 20.33 -26.42
N ALA A 196 -3.92 21.19 -27.39
CA ALA A 196 -2.93 21.87 -28.23
C ALA A 196 -2.04 22.84 -27.45
N SER A 197 -2.54 23.40 -26.34
CA SER A 197 -1.76 24.24 -25.42
C SER A 197 -1.14 23.47 -24.26
N THR A 198 -1.78 22.39 -23.79
CA THR A 198 -1.33 21.63 -22.62
C THR A 198 -0.25 20.58 -22.96
N LEU A 199 -0.26 20.02 -24.18
CA LEU A 199 0.79 19.11 -24.64
C LEU A 199 2.05 19.90 -25.03
N THR A 200 2.85 20.26 -24.04
CA THR A 200 4.14 20.95 -24.20
C THR A 200 5.32 19.96 -24.20
N MET A 201 6.55 20.46 -24.37
CA MET A 201 7.76 19.60 -24.30
C MET A 201 8.05 19.05 -22.90
N ASN A 202 7.30 19.45 -21.87
CA ASN A 202 7.49 18.98 -20.50
C ASN A 202 7.39 17.45 -20.37
N PHE A 203 6.41 16.81 -21.00
CA PHE A 203 6.28 15.34 -20.89
C PHE A 203 7.47 14.60 -21.55
N VAL A 204 8.12 15.21 -22.55
CA VAL A 204 9.33 14.67 -23.17
C VAL A 204 10.53 14.80 -22.22
N ASN A 205 10.63 15.94 -21.52
CA ASN A 205 11.66 16.17 -20.49
C ASN A 205 11.45 15.25 -19.27
N GLU A 206 10.22 15.05 -18.81
CA GLU A 206 9.90 14.04 -17.80
C GLU A 206 10.28 12.63 -18.27
N GLY A 207 10.08 12.35 -19.57
CA GLY A 207 10.56 11.10 -20.17
C GLY A 207 12.08 10.94 -20.06
N TYR A 208 12.85 12.03 -20.18
CA TYR A 208 14.31 11.99 -20.05
C TYR A 208 14.70 11.66 -18.62
N ASP A 209 13.99 12.23 -17.66
CA ASP A 209 14.22 11.99 -16.24
C ASP A 209 13.95 10.53 -15.86
N VAL A 210 12.89 9.93 -16.41
CA VAL A 210 12.60 8.49 -16.22
C VAL A 210 13.66 7.63 -16.92
N ALA A 211 14.06 7.97 -18.14
CA ALA A 211 14.98 7.18 -18.95
C ALA A 211 16.43 7.19 -18.45
N TRP A 212 16.94 8.35 -18.03
CA TRP A 212 18.38 8.53 -17.76
C TRP A 212 18.71 8.92 -16.32
N LEU A 213 17.74 9.43 -15.55
CA LEU A 213 17.94 9.82 -14.15
C LEU A 213 17.28 8.84 -13.17
N ASN A 214 16.61 7.79 -13.68
CA ASN A 214 15.93 6.78 -12.89
C ASN A 214 14.91 7.39 -11.90
N MET A 215 14.23 8.46 -12.34
CA MET A 215 13.13 9.05 -11.59
C MET A 215 11.88 8.16 -11.64
N ASN A 216 11.05 8.24 -10.60
CA ASN A 216 9.78 7.52 -10.55
C ASN A 216 8.77 8.13 -11.52
N MET A 217 7.85 7.29 -12.02
CA MET A 217 6.73 7.75 -12.83
C MET A 217 5.81 8.69 -12.01
N PRO A 218 5.21 9.71 -12.64
CA PRO A 218 4.22 10.57 -11.99
C PRO A 218 3.01 9.80 -11.41
N PRO A 219 2.24 10.43 -10.50
CA PRO A 219 1.00 9.88 -9.95
C PRO A 219 0.07 9.27 -11.01
N PHE A 220 -0.54 8.12 -10.70
CA PHE A 220 -1.45 7.38 -11.58
C PHE A 220 -0.85 6.90 -12.91
N THR A 221 0.48 6.94 -13.08
CA THR A 221 1.15 6.44 -14.28
C THR A 221 2.11 5.28 -14.00
N THR A 222 2.36 4.49 -15.03
CA THR A 222 3.37 3.42 -15.06
C THR A 222 4.16 3.51 -16.36
N ARG A 223 5.27 2.77 -16.48
CA ARG A 223 6.05 2.75 -17.72
C ARG A 223 5.28 2.22 -18.93
N SER A 224 4.16 1.52 -18.72
CA SER A 224 3.36 0.91 -19.78
C SER A 224 2.06 1.64 -20.11
N TYR A 225 1.47 2.33 -19.13
CA TYR A 225 0.13 2.91 -19.26
C TYR A 225 -0.11 4.02 -18.23
N ALA A 226 -1.10 4.87 -18.49
CA ALA A 226 -1.61 5.88 -17.56
C ALA A 226 -3.06 5.57 -17.17
N LEU A 227 -3.42 5.91 -15.93
CA LEU A 227 -4.78 5.79 -15.42
C LEU A 227 -5.41 7.17 -15.24
N ALA A 228 -6.70 7.29 -15.54
CA ALA A 228 -7.46 8.47 -15.19
C ALA A 228 -7.44 8.65 -13.66
N PRO A 229 -7.08 9.83 -13.13
CA PRO A 229 -6.91 10.01 -11.70
C PRO A 229 -8.26 9.87 -10.99
N PHE A 230 -8.24 9.25 -9.82
CA PHE A 230 -9.40 9.10 -8.95
C PHE A 230 -8.93 9.11 -7.49
N LEU A 231 -9.73 9.70 -6.61
CA LEU A 231 -9.36 9.95 -5.21
C LEU A 231 -10.57 9.76 -4.29
N PRO A 232 -10.39 9.34 -3.03
CA PRO A 232 -11.48 9.34 -2.06
C PRO A 232 -12.05 10.75 -1.86
N SER A 233 -13.37 10.87 -1.67
CA SER A 233 -14.04 12.17 -1.56
C SER A 233 -13.86 12.90 -0.23
N TYR A 234 -13.24 12.26 0.78
CA TYR A 234 -13.05 12.85 2.12
C TYR A 234 -11.72 13.62 2.25
N ASP A 235 -11.69 14.52 3.22
CA ASP A 235 -10.73 15.62 3.41
C ASP A 235 -9.26 15.19 3.48
N ARG A 236 -8.40 16.10 3.02
CA ARG A 236 -6.98 16.02 2.63
C ARG A 236 -5.98 15.63 3.74
N GLN A 237 -6.41 14.96 4.81
CA GLN A 237 -5.55 14.63 5.95
C GLN A 237 -5.18 13.15 6.05
N VAL A 238 -5.02 12.46 4.92
CA VAL A 238 -4.33 11.16 4.88
C VAL A 238 -2.81 11.40 4.90
N ILE A 239 -2.32 12.06 5.94
CA ILE A 239 -0.89 12.32 6.14
C ILE A 239 -0.34 11.16 6.96
N GLY A 240 0.55 10.36 6.36
CA GLY A 240 1.48 9.50 7.11
C GLY A 240 1.13 8.02 7.28
N THR A 241 0.13 7.48 6.57
CA THR A 241 -0.13 6.03 6.56
C THR A 241 -0.13 5.46 5.14
N ASN A 242 0.64 4.38 4.94
CA ASN A 242 0.65 3.61 3.69
C ASN A 242 -0.69 2.89 3.54
N ARG A 243 -1.62 3.53 2.83
CA ARG A 243 -2.96 3.00 2.58
C ARG A 243 -3.14 2.69 1.12
N THR A 244 -4.07 1.80 0.82
CA THR A 244 -4.45 1.51 -0.57
C THR A 244 -5.93 1.73 -0.77
N PHE A 245 -6.28 2.22 -1.96
CA PHE A 245 -7.66 2.34 -2.37
C PHE A 245 -7.85 1.71 -3.74
N THR A 246 -8.96 1.00 -3.88
CA THR A 246 -9.33 0.30 -5.11
C THR A 246 -10.59 0.92 -5.67
N GLY A 247 -10.57 1.27 -6.96
CA GLY A 247 -11.72 1.88 -7.62
C GLY A 247 -11.71 1.69 -9.12
N ASN A 248 -12.86 1.92 -9.74
CA ASN A 248 -13.02 1.85 -11.19
C ASN A 248 -12.46 3.12 -11.84
N THR A 249 -11.64 2.94 -12.86
CA THR A 249 -11.03 4.02 -13.64
C THR A 249 -10.83 3.60 -15.10
N VAL A 250 -10.30 4.50 -15.92
CA VAL A 250 -9.98 4.29 -17.32
C VAL A 250 -8.47 4.22 -17.48
N LEU A 251 -7.99 3.20 -18.18
CA LEU A 251 -6.60 3.00 -18.55
C LEU A 251 -6.37 3.44 -20.00
N TYR A 252 -5.26 4.14 -20.23
CA TYR A 252 -4.77 4.56 -21.54
C TYR A 252 -3.38 3.96 -21.77
N GLN A 253 -3.19 3.30 -22.91
CA GLN A 253 -1.89 2.72 -23.28
C GLN A 253 -1.69 2.78 -24.80
N THR A 254 -0.44 2.57 -25.23
CA THR A 254 -0.07 2.44 -26.64
C THR A 254 0.75 1.18 -26.86
N ASP A 255 0.57 0.53 -28.00
CA ASP A 255 1.35 -0.62 -28.43
C ASP A 255 1.84 -0.42 -29.87
N LEU A 256 2.97 -1.07 -30.19
CA LEU A 256 3.55 -1.04 -31.52
C LEU A 256 3.36 -2.37 -32.22
N ASP A 257 2.86 -2.32 -33.44
CA ASP A 257 2.78 -3.45 -34.35
C ASP A 257 3.90 -3.31 -35.38
N CYS A 258 4.95 -4.14 -35.31
CA CYS A 258 6.15 -3.99 -36.13
C CYS A 258 6.40 -5.20 -37.03
N GLN A 259 6.86 -4.93 -38.24
CA GLN A 259 7.28 -5.92 -39.21
C GLN A 259 8.65 -5.58 -39.79
N LEU A 260 9.46 -6.59 -40.07
CA LEU A 260 10.75 -6.39 -40.73
C LEU A 260 10.54 -5.80 -42.12
N ALA A 261 11.47 -4.96 -42.58
CA ALA A 261 11.47 -4.48 -43.96
C ALA A 261 11.52 -5.68 -44.92
N ASP A 262 10.63 -5.70 -45.91
CA ASP A 262 10.51 -6.78 -46.89
C ASP A 262 11.76 -6.84 -47.79
N SER A 263 12.26 -5.67 -48.19
CA SER A 263 13.51 -5.55 -48.92
C SER A 263 14.32 -4.31 -48.55
N VAL A 264 15.64 -4.46 -48.63
CA VAL A 264 16.61 -3.36 -48.45
C VAL A 264 17.49 -3.28 -49.69
N THR A 265 17.35 -2.20 -50.45
CA THR A 265 18.11 -1.97 -51.69
C THR A 265 19.21 -0.94 -51.45
N ARG A 266 20.44 -1.29 -51.85
CA ARG A 266 21.63 -0.42 -51.80
C ARG A 266 21.91 0.12 -53.20
N SER A 267 21.92 1.45 -53.36
CA SER A 267 22.26 2.13 -54.61
C SER A 267 23.48 3.04 -54.41
N THR A 268 24.56 2.84 -55.14
CA THR A 268 25.76 3.69 -55.05
C THR A 268 25.48 5.07 -55.63
N LYS A 269 25.78 6.12 -54.85
CA LYS A 269 25.74 7.54 -55.27
C LYS A 269 27.18 8.05 -55.33
N GLY A 270 27.69 8.25 -56.54
CA GLY A 270 29.08 8.68 -56.74
C GLY A 270 30.11 7.63 -56.30
N ILE A 271 31.29 8.09 -55.86
CA ILE A 271 32.43 7.22 -55.52
C ILE A 271 32.39 6.79 -54.05
N ASN A 272 31.81 7.63 -53.17
CA ASN A 272 32.01 7.52 -51.73
C ASN A 272 30.75 7.30 -50.88
N SER A 273 29.55 7.23 -51.48
CA SER A 273 28.31 7.02 -50.73
C SER A 273 27.35 5.97 -51.30
N THR A 274 26.55 5.38 -50.42
CA THR A 274 25.51 4.39 -50.73
C THR A 274 24.19 4.88 -50.18
N LEU A 275 23.16 4.96 -51.03
CA LEU A 275 21.78 5.24 -50.65
C LEU A 275 21.07 3.93 -50.31
N LEU A 276 20.29 3.94 -49.23
CA LEU A 276 19.42 2.83 -48.85
C LEU A 276 17.96 3.15 -49.19
N THR A 277 17.28 2.15 -49.73
CA THR A 277 15.83 2.15 -49.95
C THR A 277 15.22 0.97 -49.21
N PHE A 278 14.11 1.21 -48.51
CA PHE A 278 13.41 0.23 -47.70
C PHE A 278 11.99 0.02 -48.23
N ASP A 279 11.53 -1.22 -48.26
CA ASP A 279 10.17 -1.60 -48.67
C ASP A 279 9.42 -2.22 -47.49
N ASP A 280 8.22 -1.73 -47.20
CA ASP A 280 7.34 -2.23 -46.15
C ASP A 280 6.52 -3.47 -46.57
N GLY A 281 6.50 -3.80 -47.87
CA GLY A 281 5.65 -4.85 -48.44
C GLY A 281 4.14 -4.52 -48.47
N HIS A 282 3.74 -3.33 -48.02
CA HIS A 282 2.36 -2.87 -47.87
C HIS A 282 2.03 -1.59 -48.66
N GLY A 283 3.01 -1.06 -49.41
CA GLY A 283 2.81 0.00 -50.39
C GLY A 283 3.68 1.24 -50.17
N CYS A 284 4.45 1.31 -49.09
CA CYS A 284 5.46 2.33 -48.83
C CYS A 284 6.86 1.82 -49.21
N VAL A 285 7.38 2.34 -50.33
CA VAL A 285 8.79 2.16 -50.72
C VAL A 285 9.54 3.44 -50.41
N ALA A 286 10.18 3.50 -49.25
CA ALA A 286 10.95 4.65 -48.78
C ALA A 286 12.28 4.75 -49.54
N ARG A 287 12.28 5.50 -50.65
CA ARG A 287 13.42 5.62 -51.56
C ARG A 287 14.50 6.56 -51.04
N ASN A 288 15.75 6.11 -51.14
CA ASN A 288 16.96 6.90 -50.82
C ASN A 288 16.90 7.54 -49.42
N LEU A 289 16.33 6.82 -48.45
CA LEU A 289 16.02 7.33 -47.13
C LEU A 289 17.26 7.65 -46.30
N LEU A 290 18.31 6.83 -46.42
CA LEU A 290 19.59 7.01 -45.73
C LEU A 290 20.75 7.06 -46.71
N GLU A 291 21.72 7.95 -46.45
CA GLU A 291 22.99 8.03 -47.19
C GLU A 291 24.17 7.62 -46.28
N TYR A 292 24.86 6.55 -46.67
CA TYR A 292 26.05 6.03 -45.99
C TYR A 292 27.32 6.47 -46.68
N TYR A 293 28.30 6.99 -45.94
CA TYR A 293 29.64 7.30 -46.44
C TYR A 293 30.63 6.18 -46.05
N PHE A 294 31.52 5.77 -46.96
CA PHE A 294 32.48 4.66 -46.72
C PHE A 294 33.60 4.95 -45.70
N THR A 295 33.60 6.13 -45.05
CA THR A 295 34.54 6.41 -43.96
C THR A 295 34.08 5.65 -42.71
N THR A 296 34.81 4.57 -42.38
CA THR A 296 34.61 3.65 -41.25
C THR A 296 33.97 4.31 -40.03
N ARG A 297 32.65 4.11 -39.84
CA ARG A 297 31.96 4.45 -38.59
C ARG A 297 32.21 3.33 -37.58
N ALA A 298 33.03 3.60 -36.57
CA ALA A 298 33.42 2.61 -35.56
C ALA A 298 32.36 2.38 -34.45
N GLY A 299 31.08 2.69 -34.70
CA GLY A 299 30.01 2.68 -33.70
C GLY A 299 28.67 2.21 -34.26
N TYR A 300 27.64 2.20 -33.40
CA TYR A 300 26.27 1.86 -33.78
C TYR A 300 25.54 3.09 -34.29
N ASN A 301 24.70 2.92 -35.32
CA ASN A 301 23.82 3.96 -35.81
C ASN A 301 22.37 3.56 -35.56
N GLY A 302 21.60 4.47 -34.96
CA GLY A 302 20.18 4.29 -34.74
C GLY A 302 19.39 5.37 -35.48
N TYR A 303 18.29 4.96 -36.11
CA TYR A 303 17.36 5.88 -36.76
C TYR A 303 15.93 5.51 -36.40
N TYR A 304 15.15 6.54 -36.09
CA TYR A 304 13.70 6.52 -35.99
C TYR A 304 13.20 7.60 -36.96
N ILE A 305 12.55 7.19 -38.05
CA ILE A 305 12.09 8.10 -39.10
C ILE A 305 10.59 7.94 -39.25
N GLY A 306 9.84 8.96 -38.87
CA GLY A 306 8.40 9.00 -39.01
C GLY A 306 7.95 9.58 -40.35
N TYR A 307 6.63 9.73 -40.50
CA TYR A 307 6.03 10.26 -41.72
C TYR A 307 6.50 11.68 -42.06
N TYR A 308 6.58 12.57 -41.06
CA TYR A 308 6.93 13.98 -41.22
C TYR A 308 8.43 14.30 -41.07
N GLY A 309 9.25 13.35 -40.61
CA GLY A 309 10.67 13.60 -40.32
C GLY A 309 11.25 12.63 -39.30
N ASP A 310 12.50 12.87 -38.92
CA ASP A 310 13.23 12.17 -37.86
C ASP A 310 13.58 13.07 -36.65
N GLY A 311 13.26 14.37 -36.75
CA GLY A 311 13.54 15.38 -35.74
C GLY A 311 14.95 15.93 -35.73
N SER A 312 15.79 15.54 -36.69
CA SER A 312 17.13 16.09 -36.81
C SER A 312 17.09 17.59 -37.17
N LEU A 313 17.81 18.40 -36.39
CA LEU A 313 18.03 19.83 -36.67
C LEU A 313 19.22 20.05 -37.62
N ASP A 314 19.95 18.98 -37.96
CA ASP A 314 21.11 19.03 -38.83
C ASP A 314 20.65 19.16 -40.29
N SER A 315 20.36 20.40 -40.67
CA SER A 315 20.73 20.85 -42.00
C SER A 315 22.27 20.93 -42.02
N ASP A 316 22.93 19.80 -42.27
CA ASP A 316 24.15 19.90 -43.07
C ASP A 316 23.75 20.74 -44.28
N ALA A 317 24.40 21.89 -44.49
CA ALA A 317 24.07 22.86 -45.54
C ALA A 317 24.21 22.31 -46.99
N TYR A 318 24.28 20.98 -47.12
CA TYR A 318 24.47 20.17 -48.31
C TYR A 318 23.41 19.06 -48.49
N ALA A 319 22.55 18.80 -47.49
CA ALA A 319 21.45 17.83 -47.59
C ALA A 319 20.13 18.58 -47.88
N ASP A 320 19.54 18.34 -49.05
CA ASP A 320 18.35 19.07 -49.56
C ASP A 320 17.06 18.88 -48.73
N SER A 321 17.00 17.96 -47.76
CA SER A 321 15.83 17.73 -46.90
C SER A 321 16.12 16.80 -45.71
N THR A 322 15.43 17.00 -44.57
CA THR A 322 15.40 16.04 -43.45
C THR A 322 14.75 14.72 -43.90
N PRO A 323 15.28 13.55 -43.47
CA PRO A 323 14.73 12.27 -43.88
C PRO A 323 13.33 12.08 -43.28
N SER A 324 12.37 11.73 -44.14
CA SER A 324 10.97 11.48 -43.78
C SER A 324 10.37 10.45 -44.74
N LEU A 325 9.38 9.68 -44.30
CA LEU A 325 8.69 8.75 -45.21
C LEU A 325 7.93 9.50 -46.31
N GLN A 326 7.41 10.69 -46.00
CA GLN A 326 6.74 11.55 -46.99
C GLN A 326 7.71 11.97 -48.11
N ALA A 327 8.91 12.48 -47.77
CA ALA A 327 9.90 12.87 -48.77
C ALA A 327 10.47 11.68 -49.54
N ALA A 328 10.50 10.49 -48.92
CA ALA A 328 10.94 9.25 -49.54
C ALA A 328 9.90 8.63 -50.51
N GLY A 329 8.70 9.23 -50.60
CA GLY A 329 7.67 8.88 -51.58
C GLY A 329 6.54 8.00 -51.05
N CYS A 330 6.36 7.90 -49.73
CA CYS A 330 5.24 7.18 -49.12
C CYS A 330 3.98 8.05 -48.96
N ASN A 331 2.83 7.38 -49.01
CA ASN A 331 1.51 8.01 -49.11
C ASN A 331 0.95 8.32 -47.71
N ALA A 332 -0.17 9.05 -47.65
CA ALA A 332 -0.88 9.32 -46.40
C ALA A 332 -1.40 8.05 -45.67
N SER A 333 -1.38 6.87 -46.29
CA SER A 333 -1.64 5.59 -45.61
C SER A 333 -0.59 5.23 -44.56
N SER A 334 0.62 5.79 -44.68
CA SER A 334 1.76 5.58 -43.79
C SER A 334 1.90 6.70 -42.75
N LEU A 335 0.82 7.44 -42.46
CA LEU A 335 0.88 8.61 -41.58
C LEU A 335 1.23 8.25 -40.13
N HIS A 336 0.72 7.11 -39.65
CA HIS A 336 1.02 6.53 -38.32
C HIS A 336 2.07 5.41 -38.39
N GLU A 337 2.89 5.45 -39.43
CA GLU A 337 3.96 4.50 -39.67
C GLU A 337 5.31 5.19 -39.46
N PHE A 338 6.25 4.46 -38.88
CA PHE A 338 7.63 4.87 -38.81
C PHE A 338 8.55 3.69 -39.12
N ILE A 339 9.77 3.99 -39.55
CA ILE A 339 10.82 3.00 -39.73
C ILE A 339 11.88 3.17 -38.64
N ALA A 340 12.15 2.06 -37.94
CA ALA A 340 13.26 1.92 -37.00
C ALA A 340 14.40 1.16 -37.66
N ILE A 341 15.60 1.75 -37.63
CA ILE A 341 16.79 1.19 -38.25
C ILE A 341 17.91 1.15 -37.21
N TRP A 342 18.52 -0.01 -37.05
CA TRP A 342 19.70 -0.21 -36.22
C TRP A 342 20.82 -0.84 -37.02
N ASP A 343 21.96 -0.17 -37.05
CA ASP A 343 23.06 -0.54 -37.94
C ASP A 343 24.41 -0.52 -37.24
N ARG A 344 25.21 -1.54 -37.56
CA ARG A 344 26.63 -1.63 -37.28
C ARG A 344 27.27 -2.47 -38.38
N ASP A 345 27.90 -1.82 -39.35
CA ASP A 345 28.56 -2.45 -40.50
C ASP A 345 29.29 -3.76 -40.12
N PRO A 346 28.93 -4.92 -40.70
CA PRO A 346 27.98 -5.14 -41.81
C PRO A 346 26.52 -5.46 -41.41
N SER A 347 26.21 -5.49 -40.12
CA SER A 347 24.90 -5.89 -39.58
C SER A 347 23.91 -4.73 -39.59
N LEU A 348 22.77 -4.92 -40.25
CA LEU A 348 21.69 -3.94 -40.37
C LEU A 348 20.35 -4.61 -40.05
N VAL A 349 19.56 -3.98 -39.19
CA VAL A 349 18.15 -4.32 -38.94
C VAL A 349 17.29 -3.11 -39.26
N ALA A 350 16.22 -3.33 -40.01
CA ALA A 350 15.22 -2.32 -40.32
C ALA A 350 13.82 -2.92 -40.17
N MET A 351 12.91 -2.17 -39.56
CA MET A 351 11.51 -2.57 -39.38
C MET A 351 10.59 -1.37 -39.47
N PHE A 352 9.42 -1.60 -40.07
CA PHE A 352 8.31 -0.66 -40.09
C PHE A 352 7.36 -0.98 -38.95
N CYS A 353 6.89 0.06 -38.27
CA CYS A 353 6.05 -0.06 -37.09
C CYS A 353 4.84 0.87 -37.20
N TRP A 354 3.68 0.35 -36.82
CA TRP A 354 2.42 1.10 -36.69
C TRP A 354 2.08 1.29 -35.21
N THR A 355 1.79 2.53 -34.84
CA THR A 355 1.34 2.93 -33.51
C THR A 355 -0.16 2.67 -33.36
N LYS A 356 -0.56 2.01 -32.28
CA LYS A 356 -1.98 1.79 -31.93
C LYS A 356 -2.26 2.23 -30.50
N TYR A 357 -3.29 3.05 -30.33
CA TYR A 357 -3.67 3.64 -29.06
C TYR A 357 -4.95 3.02 -28.52
N TYR A 358 -4.95 2.67 -27.24
CA TYR A 358 -6.05 1.93 -26.62
C TYR A 358 -6.55 2.59 -25.34
N THR A 359 -7.83 2.38 -25.10
CA THR A 359 -8.52 2.70 -23.84
C THR A 359 -9.24 1.46 -23.30
N GLN A 360 -9.27 1.31 -21.98
CA GLN A 360 -9.87 0.17 -21.31
C GLN A 360 -10.43 0.56 -19.94
N ASP A 361 -11.62 0.10 -19.59
CA ASP A 361 -12.17 0.30 -18.25
C ASP A 361 -11.55 -0.76 -17.32
N VAL A 362 -11.03 -0.32 -16.18
CA VAL A 362 -10.27 -1.16 -15.25
C VAL A 362 -10.62 -0.86 -13.79
N GLU A 363 -10.44 -1.86 -12.93
CA GLU A 363 -10.39 -1.69 -11.48
C GLU A 363 -8.92 -1.56 -11.09
N ALA A 364 -8.53 -0.43 -10.51
CA ALA A 364 -7.14 -0.16 -10.13
C ALA A 364 -7.01 0.04 -8.63
N THR A 365 -5.92 -0.48 -8.06
CA THR A 365 -5.52 -0.27 -6.67
C THR A 365 -4.32 0.67 -6.65
N ILE A 366 -4.46 1.76 -5.92
CA ILE A 366 -3.48 2.85 -5.81
C ILE A 366 -3.01 2.96 -4.36
N SER A 367 -1.71 3.20 -4.16
CA SER A 367 -1.13 3.47 -2.84
C SER A 367 -0.96 4.96 -2.55
N LEU A 368 -1.32 5.37 -1.33
CA LEU A 368 -1.07 6.70 -0.77
C LEU A 368 0.23 6.72 0.06
N PRO A 369 0.93 7.86 0.16
CA PRO A 369 0.54 9.19 -0.36
C PRO A 369 0.96 9.47 -1.81
N ASP A 370 1.82 8.63 -2.40
CA ASP A 370 2.47 8.92 -3.68
C ASP A 370 1.57 8.71 -4.91
N ASN A 371 0.36 8.17 -4.72
CA ASN A 371 -0.60 7.81 -5.78
C ASN A 371 -0.01 6.85 -6.82
N THR A 372 0.80 5.90 -6.36
CA THR A 372 1.45 4.91 -7.20
C THR A 372 0.53 3.74 -7.49
N VAL A 373 0.57 3.25 -8.73
CA VAL A 373 -0.27 2.13 -9.18
C VAL A 373 0.29 0.81 -8.65
N GLN A 374 -0.52 0.03 -7.93
CA GLN A 374 -0.14 -1.29 -7.39
C GLN A 374 -0.63 -2.42 -8.28
N THR A 375 -1.95 -2.51 -8.48
CA THR A 375 -2.56 -3.58 -9.27
C THR A 375 -3.69 -3.05 -10.15
N VAL A 376 -3.86 -3.64 -11.33
CA VAL A 376 -4.91 -3.28 -12.27
C VAL A 376 -5.59 -4.55 -12.78
N ARG A 377 -6.93 -4.54 -12.81
CA ARG A 377 -7.76 -5.63 -13.30
C ARG A 377 -8.68 -5.12 -14.41
N PRO A 378 -8.69 -5.76 -15.59
CA PRO A 378 -9.55 -5.32 -16.69
C PRO A 378 -11.03 -5.60 -16.41
N ILE A 379 -11.88 -4.61 -16.61
CA ILE A 379 -13.35 -4.74 -16.51
C ILE A 379 -13.96 -4.93 -17.91
N SER A 380 -13.47 -4.18 -18.89
CA SER A 380 -13.93 -4.26 -20.28
C SER A 380 -12.83 -4.72 -21.24
N GLU A 381 -13.20 -5.09 -22.46
CA GLU A 381 -12.23 -5.35 -23.53
C GLU A 381 -11.54 -4.05 -23.96
N ARG A 382 -10.32 -4.18 -24.50
CA ARG A 382 -9.57 -3.03 -25.02
C ARG A 382 -10.28 -2.47 -26.24
N ARG A 383 -10.45 -1.15 -26.27
CA ARG A 383 -11.00 -0.41 -27.41
C ARG A 383 -9.94 0.52 -27.97
N GLU A 384 -9.96 0.71 -29.29
CA GLU A 384 -9.13 1.75 -29.90
C GLU A 384 -9.60 3.12 -29.40
N LEU A 385 -8.63 3.95 -29.02
CA LEU A 385 -8.93 5.32 -28.60
C LEU A 385 -9.36 6.11 -29.86
N SER A 386 -10.32 7.02 -29.71
CA SER A 386 -10.81 7.83 -30.84
C SER A 386 -9.94 9.07 -31.07
N GLU A 387 -9.65 9.40 -32.34
CA GLU A 387 -9.00 10.65 -32.74
C GLU A 387 -9.76 11.90 -32.28
N GLN A 388 -11.08 11.78 -32.07
CA GLN A 388 -11.91 12.85 -31.54
C GLN A 388 -11.66 13.12 -30.05
N THR A 389 -11.02 12.18 -29.35
CA THR A 389 -10.71 12.25 -27.93
C THR A 389 -9.25 12.62 -27.70
N PHE A 390 -8.33 12.10 -28.52
CA PHE A 390 -6.91 12.45 -28.47
C PHE A 390 -6.30 12.51 -29.87
N ASN A 391 -5.55 13.57 -30.14
CA ASN A 391 -4.92 13.80 -31.43
C ASN A 391 -3.57 13.06 -31.54
N TYR A 392 -3.60 11.79 -31.99
CA TYR A 392 -2.39 10.97 -32.17
C TYR A 392 -1.38 11.61 -33.11
N THR A 393 -1.84 12.15 -34.23
CA THR A 393 -0.98 12.79 -35.24
C THR A 393 -0.14 13.88 -34.59
N ARG A 394 -0.75 14.69 -33.72
CA ARG A 394 -0.05 15.76 -33.02
C ARG A 394 0.96 15.22 -32.02
N PHE A 395 0.59 14.21 -31.25
CA PHE A 395 1.49 13.55 -30.29
C PHE A 395 2.71 12.93 -31.00
N GLU A 396 2.47 12.18 -32.08
CA GLU A 396 3.52 11.55 -32.89
C GLU A 396 4.46 12.59 -33.49
N GLN A 397 3.92 13.71 -34.00
CA GLN A 397 4.75 14.82 -34.44
C GLN A 397 5.62 15.37 -33.31
N ILE A 398 5.09 15.59 -32.11
CA ILE A 398 5.86 16.15 -30.99
C ILE A 398 7.03 15.23 -30.61
N ILE A 399 6.79 13.94 -30.43
CA ILE A 399 7.83 12.99 -30.01
C ILE A 399 8.89 12.74 -31.09
N VAL A 400 8.56 13.01 -32.36
CA VAL A 400 9.49 12.85 -33.49
C VAL A 400 10.23 14.14 -33.80
N THR A 401 9.53 15.24 -34.09
CA THR A 401 10.15 16.47 -34.60
C THR A 401 10.53 17.46 -33.52
N GLN A 402 10.07 17.27 -32.28
CA GLN A 402 10.22 18.22 -31.17
C GLN A 402 9.81 19.65 -31.54
N SER A 403 8.92 19.80 -32.52
CA SER A 403 8.43 21.09 -32.97
C SER A 403 7.03 21.36 -32.42
N MET A 404 6.92 22.38 -31.57
CA MET A 404 5.64 23.01 -31.28
C MET A 404 5.22 23.89 -32.47
N PRO A 405 3.93 23.99 -32.83
CA PRO A 405 3.50 25.01 -33.77
C PRO A 405 3.99 26.34 -33.24
N GLN A 406 4.55 27.18 -34.11
CA GLN A 406 4.77 28.56 -33.76
C GLN A 406 3.42 29.10 -33.30
N GLN A 407 3.26 29.32 -31.99
CA GLN A 407 2.24 30.25 -31.53
C GLN A 407 2.48 31.49 -32.36
N SER A 408 1.50 31.87 -33.18
CA SER A 408 1.60 33.00 -34.08
C SER A 408 2.26 34.13 -33.31
N GLN A 409 3.52 34.42 -33.62
CA GLN A 409 4.19 35.56 -33.04
C GLN A 409 3.23 36.71 -33.32
N GLY A 410 2.65 37.28 -32.26
CA GLY A 410 1.96 38.55 -32.38
C GLY A 410 2.85 39.45 -33.22
N PRO A 411 2.28 40.22 -34.16
CA PRO A 411 3.01 40.80 -35.28
C PRO A 411 4.34 41.36 -34.80
N SER A 412 5.44 40.83 -35.34
CA SER A 412 6.85 41.15 -34.99
C SER A 412 7.24 42.62 -35.21
N ASN A 413 6.26 43.49 -35.44
CA ASN A 413 6.36 44.92 -35.65
C ASN A 413 5.53 45.74 -34.64
N ALA A 414 5.31 45.25 -33.42
CA ALA A 414 4.67 46.04 -32.37
C ALA A 414 5.72 46.72 -31.47
N SER A 415 6.44 47.70 -32.01
CA SER A 415 7.15 48.71 -31.22
C SER A 415 6.13 49.70 -30.61
N SER A 416 5.24 49.21 -29.74
CA SER A 416 4.35 50.03 -28.93
C SER A 416 4.61 49.73 -27.45
N PRO A 417 4.96 50.73 -26.62
CA PRO A 417 5.22 50.56 -25.18
C PRO A 417 4.03 50.08 -24.34
N GLN A 418 2.89 49.79 -24.97
CA GLN A 418 1.62 49.41 -24.33
C GLN A 418 1.19 47.98 -24.70
N THR A 419 2.03 47.21 -25.40
CA THR A 419 1.75 45.78 -25.61
C THR A 419 1.86 45.07 -24.26
N PRO A 420 0.88 44.23 -23.87
CA PRO A 420 1.03 43.36 -22.71
C PRO A 420 2.31 42.57 -22.89
N ILE A 421 3.15 42.54 -21.84
CA ILE A 421 4.33 41.67 -21.80
C ILE A 421 3.85 40.27 -22.21
N PRO A 422 4.49 39.59 -23.18
CA PRO A 422 4.14 38.22 -23.51
C PRO A 422 4.07 37.41 -22.22
N GLU A 423 3.02 36.60 -22.06
CA GLU A 423 2.92 35.67 -20.93
C GLU A 423 4.28 35.02 -20.67
N GLN A 424 4.66 34.95 -19.41
CA GLN A 424 5.94 34.40 -18.98
C GLN A 424 5.96 32.91 -19.34
N TYR A 425 6.43 32.57 -20.55
CA TYR A 425 6.54 31.19 -21.01
C TYR A 425 7.62 30.47 -20.20
N ASP A 426 7.29 29.27 -19.70
CA ASP A 426 8.32 28.40 -19.15
C ASP A 426 9.18 27.87 -20.30
N ILE A 427 10.50 27.92 -20.15
CA ILE A 427 11.43 27.49 -21.20
C ILE A 427 11.26 25.99 -21.45
N SER A 428 10.91 25.24 -20.41
CA SER A 428 10.63 23.81 -20.45
C SER A 428 9.46 23.44 -21.38
N ASP A 429 8.50 24.35 -21.60
CA ASP A 429 7.35 24.11 -22.48
C ASP A 429 7.76 23.99 -23.96
N LEU A 430 8.89 24.59 -24.34
CA LEU A 430 9.32 24.69 -25.74
C LEU A 430 10.68 24.03 -26.00
N ALA A 431 11.45 23.72 -24.96
CA ALA A 431 12.80 23.16 -25.08
C ALA A 431 12.86 21.71 -24.63
N VAL A 432 13.63 20.89 -25.34
CA VAL A 432 13.92 19.50 -24.97
C VAL A 432 15.39 19.37 -24.55
N ILE A 433 15.64 18.50 -23.57
CA ILE A 433 17.00 18.15 -23.15
C ILE A 433 17.71 17.34 -24.24
N GLU A 434 18.83 17.85 -24.73
CA GLU A 434 19.69 17.20 -25.73
C GLU A 434 20.35 15.92 -25.18
N GLN A 435 20.20 14.80 -25.89
CA GLN A 435 20.62 13.47 -25.40
C GLN A 435 21.86 12.90 -26.10
N THR A 436 22.44 13.61 -27.06
CA THR A 436 23.59 13.15 -27.86
C THR A 436 24.78 12.70 -26.99
N SER A 437 25.05 13.39 -25.88
CA SER A 437 26.14 13.03 -24.96
C SER A 437 25.96 11.65 -24.31
N ARG A 438 24.72 11.24 -24.04
CA ARG A 438 24.38 9.90 -23.50
C ARG A 438 24.66 8.82 -24.54
N LEU A 439 24.32 9.07 -25.79
CA LEU A 439 24.57 8.15 -26.90
C LEU A 439 26.07 7.98 -27.19
N GLN A 440 26.83 9.09 -27.19
CA GLN A 440 28.28 9.06 -27.40
C GLN A 440 28.99 8.22 -26.34
N ALA A 441 28.54 8.26 -25.08
CA ALA A 441 29.07 7.41 -24.01
C ALA A 441 28.86 5.90 -24.28
N LEU A 442 27.88 5.55 -25.11
CA LEU A 442 27.56 4.18 -25.54
C LEU A 442 28.14 3.83 -26.92
N ASN A 443 29.05 4.64 -27.47
CA ASN A 443 29.58 4.50 -28.84
C ASN A 443 28.47 4.37 -29.89
N THR A 444 27.38 5.11 -29.69
CA THR A 444 26.20 5.13 -30.56
C THR A 444 25.99 6.54 -31.10
N THR A 445 25.65 6.65 -32.37
CA THR A 445 25.28 7.89 -33.03
C THR A 445 23.86 7.78 -33.56
N SER A 446 22.99 8.71 -33.19
CA SER A 446 21.64 8.81 -33.72
C SER A 446 21.30 10.27 -33.92
N PHE A 447 20.60 10.54 -35.01
CA PHE A 447 20.04 11.87 -35.31
C PHE A 447 18.55 11.93 -34.95
N SER A 448 17.96 10.79 -34.62
CA SER A 448 16.55 10.68 -34.29
C SER A 448 16.29 10.84 -32.80
N MET A 449 15.22 11.58 -32.49
CA MET A 449 14.90 12.01 -31.13
C MET A 449 14.39 10.88 -30.22
N LEU A 450 13.76 9.84 -30.79
CA LEU A 450 13.24 8.70 -30.02
C LEU A 450 14.29 7.62 -29.71
N THR A 451 15.37 7.55 -30.48
CA THR A 451 16.43 6.56 -30.29
C THR A 451 17.06 6.60 -28.89
N PRO A 452 17.44 7.78 -28.34
CA PRO A 452 17.89 7.89 -26.96
C PRO A 452 16.93 7.30 -25.92
N PHE A 453 15.62 7.54 -26.07
CA PHE A 453 14.61 7.01 -25.15
C PHE A 453 14.52 5.49 -25.23
N ALA A 454 14.54 4.93 -26.44
CA ALA A 454 14.54 3.49 -26.64
C ALA A 454 15.74 2.80 -25.96
N LEU A 455 16.94 3.39 -26.06
CA LEU A 455 18.13 2.90 -25.36
C LEU A 455 18.04 3.06 -23.84
N GLY A 456 17.69 4.27 -23.36
CA GLY A 456 17.66 4.57 -21.93
C GLY A 456 16.62 3.76 -21.15
N LEU A 457 15.43 3.56 -21.75
CA LEU A 457 14.32 2.88 -21.08
C LEU A 457 14.39 1.35 -21.15
N SER A 458 14.93 0.80 -22.24
CA SER A 458 15.04 -0.66 -22.41
C SER A 458 16.11 -1.29 -21.50
N GLY A 459 17.13 -0.52 -21.11
CA GLY A 459 18.28 -1.04 -20.36
C GLY A 459 19.14 -2.04 -21.16
N LEU A 460 18.90 -2.17 -22.47
CA LEU A 460 19.62 -3.06 -23.38
C LEU A 460 20.93 -2.43 -23.86
N SER A 461 21.91 -3.26 -24.20
CA SER A 461 23.13 -2.76 -24.82
C SER A 461 22.90 -2.42 -26.31
N PRO A 462 23.67 -1.48 -26.90
CA PRO A 462 23.58 -1.19 -28.34
C PRO A 462 23.78 -2.41 -29.25
N GLN A 463 24.52 -3.43 -28.80
CA GLN A 463 24.69 -4.69 -29.53
C GLN A 463 23.40 -5.51 -29.56
N ASP A 464 22.63 -5.50 -28.46
CA ASP A 464 21.41 -6.30 -28.32
C ASP A 464 20.27 -5.77 -29.20
N LEU A 465 20.31 -4.49 -29.56
CA LEU A 465 19.36 -3.85 -30.49
C LEU A 465 19.54 -4.29 -31.96
N LEU A 466 20.62 -5.02 -32.29
CA LEU A 466 20.72 -5.73 -33.57
C LEU A 466 19.80 -6.96 -33.65
N ILE A 467 19.11 -7.33 -32.56
CA ILE A 467 18.09 -8.37 -32.56
C ILE A 467 16.72 -7.71 -32.81
N PRO A 468 15.96 -8.09 -33.85
CA PRO A 468 14.70 -7.43 -34.19
C PRO A 468 13.69 -7.33 -33.04
N SER A 469 13.50 -8.38 -32.25
CA SER A 469 12.56 -8.37 -31.11
C SER A 469 12.96 -7.36 -30.03
N ASN A 470 14.26 -7.19 -29.81
CA ASN A 470 14.80 -6.25 -28.84
C ASN A 470 14.62 -4.80 -29.34
N LEU A 471 14.85 -4.57 -30.63
CA LEU A 471 14.63 -3.27 -31.26
C LEU A 471 13.16 -2.84 -31.15
N GLN A 472 12.24 -3.75 -31.48
CA GLN A 472 10.80 -3.51 -31.31
C GLN A 472 10.45 -3.20 -29.85
N SER A 473 10.91 -4.03 -28.90
CA SER A 473 10.62 -3.83 -27.48
C SER A 473 11.15 -2.47 -26.99
N ALA A 474 12.36 -2.08 -27.40
CA ALA A 474 12.98 -0.84 -26.97
C ALA A 474 12.18 0.39 -27.44
N PHE A 475 11.76 0.42 -28.70
CA PHE A 475 10.89 1.50 -29.19
C PHE A 475 9.48 1.43 -28.60
N GLN A 476 8.96 0.25 -28.33
CA GLN A 476 7.66 0.10 -27.67
C GLN A 476 7.67 0.66 -26.26
N ASP A 477 8.75 0.42 -25.50
CA ASP A 477 8.91 0.98 -24.15
C ASP A 477 9.01 2.51 -24.20
N ALA A 478 9.73 3.07 -25.19
CA ALA A 478 9.79 4.51 -25.39
C ALA A 478 8.41 5.13 -25.69
N HIS A 479 7.65 4.53 -26.61
CA HIS A 479 6.29 4.97 -26.95
C HIS A 479 5.35 4.89 -25.75
N ARG A 480 5.38 3.78 -24.99
CA ARG A 480 4.54 3.59 -23.81
C ARG A 480 4.80 4.61 -22.72
N VAL A 481 6.07 4.88 -22.40
CA VAL A 481 6.44 5.86 -21.37
C VAL A 481 6.02 7.26 -21.79
N LEU A 482 6.40 7.70 -23.00
CA LEU A 482 6.08 9.05 -23.47
C LEU A 482 4.57 9.26 -23.62
N PHE A 483 3.83 8.22 -24.06
CA PHE A 483 2.38 8.29 -24.14
C PHE A 483 1.73 8.34 -22.75
N ALA A 484 2.22 7.58 -21.78
CA ALA A 484 1.72 7.62 -20.40
C ALA A 484 1.93 9.01 -19.76
N LEU A 485 3.10 9.63 -19.99
CA LEU A 485 3.40 10.99 -19.52
C LEU A 485 2.57 12.05 -20.25
N ALA A 486 2.41 11.94 -21.57
CA ALA A 486 1.54 12.83 -22.33
C ALA A 486 0.07 12.71 -21.90
N MET A 487 -0.40 11.50 -21.60
CA MET A 487 -1.75 11.28 -21.07
C MET A 487 -1.91 11.91 -19.69
N HIS A 488 -0.92 11.78 -18.81
CA HIS A 488 -0.93 12.41 -17.49
C HIS A 488 -1.11 13.93 -17.54
N SER A 489 -0.42 14.61 -18.47
CA SER A 489 -0.48 16.08 -18.56
C SER A 489 -1.83 16.62 -19.06
N ILE A 490 -2.65 15.81 -19.73
CA ILE A 490 -3.93 16.24 -20.33
C ILE A 490 -5.17 15.66 -19.63
N MET A 491 -4.99 14.88 -18.56
CA MET A 491 -6.11 14.37 -17.77
C MET A 491 -6.67 15.47 -16.88
N LYS A 492 -7.99 15.55 -16.80
CA LYS A 492 -8.65 16.49 -15.88
C LYS A 492 -8.54 16.01 -14.44
N ASP A 493 -8.43 16.96 -13.53
CA ASP A 493 -8.48 16.68 -12.10
C ASP A 493 -9.76 15.95 -11.70
N PRO A 494 -9.71 15.06 -10.69
CA PRO A 494 -10.87 14.35 -10.19
C PRO A 494 -11.95 15.30 -9.67
N VAL A 495 -13.18 15.13 -10.13
CA VAL A 495 -14.35 15.88 -9.65
C VAL A 495 -15.33 14.90 -8.99
N ALA A 496 -16.22 15.41 -8.13
CA ALA A 496 -17.29 14.61 -7.56
C ALA A 496 -18.28 14.21 -8.66
N VAL A 497 -18.10 13.02 -9.24
CA VAL A 497 -18.97 12.50 -10.29
C VAL A 497 -20.05 11.62 -9.68
N GLY A 498 -21.19 12.24 -9.32
CA GLY A 498 -22.43 11.53 -8.97
C GLY A 498 -22.34 10.48 -7.84
N PRO A 499 -23.44 9.78 -7.52
CA PRO A 499 -23.52 8.97 -6.30
C PRO A 499 -22.93 7.54 -6.37
N ASN A 500 -22.21 7.13 -7.43
CA ASN A 500 -22.06 5.70 -7.74
C ASN A 500 -20.62 5.14 -7.85
N VAL A 501 -19.56 5.93 -7.65
CA VAL A 501 -18.19 5.35 -7.64
C VAL A 501 -17.84 5.01 -6.20
N THR A 502 -18.13 3.77 -5.79
CA THR A 502 -17.70 3.23 -4.49
C THR A 502 -16.38 2.51 -4.65
N GLY A 503 -15.35 2.94 -3.92
CA GLY A 503 -14.05 2.26 -3.87
C GLY A 503 -13.87 1.52 -2.56
N VAL A 504 -13.08 0.44 -2.57
CA VAL A 504 -12.64 -0.24 -1.35
C VAL A 504 -11.39 0.45 -0.83
N PHE A 505 -11.49 1.02 0.36
CA PHE A 505 -10.41 1.68 1.06
C PHE A 505 -9.85 0.73 2.12
N GLU A 506 -8.59 0.33 2.00
CA GLU A 506 -7.91 -0.52 2.98
C GLU A 506 -6.99 0.33 3.85
N ALA A 507 -7.36 0.44 5.13
CA ALA A 507 -6.61 1.12 6.18
C ALA A 507 -5.96 0.14 7.15
#